data_AF-A0A1H8MWZ7-F1
#
_entry.id   AF-A0A1H8MWZ7-F1
#
_cell.length_a   1.000
_cell.length_b   1.000
_cell.length_c   1.000
_cell.angle_alpha   90.00
_cell.angle_beta   90.00
_cell.angle_gamma   90.00
#
_symmetry.space_group_name_H-M   'P 1'
#
loop_
_entity.id
_entity.type
_entity.pdbx_description
1 polymer ?
#
loop_
_entity_poly.entity_id
_entity_poly.type
_entity_poly.pdbx_seq_one_letter_code
_entity_poly.pdbx_strand_id
1 'polypeptide(L)'
;MNQKRFLQELAYYLRQLPKPVREDIMETYRDQFKIGEIEGRSEEDICLLLGRPQAVAEKELAIHADQLNYRQEEPDADDFSMGAEHPRQKQTNVGLLIGVIIFNLIFVVGPAVGIGFTIIGFWIASIVLMATPLFGIWQTYLYTFPHIFILIATFGLGLLWSVGNYYLTKLSVWLTGRYINLMGRIVKG
;
A
#
# COMPACT_ATOMS: atom_id res chain seq x y z
N MET A 1 -14.85 36.54 -0.10
CA MET A 1 -14.94 36.13 -1.52
C MET A 1 -16.05 35.09 -1.60
N ASN A 2 -16.91 35.12 -2.62
CA ASN A 2 -18.02 34.16 -2.72
C ASN A 2 -17.62 32.93 -3.53
N GLN A 3 -18.39 31.84 -3.39
CA GLN A 3 -18.15 30.56 -4.05
C GLN A 3 -18.00 30.73 -5.57
N LYS A 4 -18.90 31.51 -6.18
CA LYS A 4 -18.94 31.73 -7.63
C LYS A 4 -17.63 32.34 -8.15
N ARG A 5 -17.09 33.33 -7.44
CA ARG A 5 -15.84 33.99 -7.82
C ARG A 5 -14.64 33.08 -7.61
N PHE A 6 -14.61 32.31 -6.51
CA PHE A 6 -13.56 31.32 -6.25
C PHE A 6 -13.45 30.29 -7.40
N LEU A 7 -14.59 29.70 -7.78
CA LEU A 7 -14.64 28.69 -8.84
C LEU A 7 -14.28 29.28 -10.22
N GLN A 8 -14.66 30.53 -10.49
CA GLN A 8 -14.26 31.21 -11.73
C GLN A 8 -12.75 31.44 -11.81
N GLU A 9 -12.13 31.91 -10.73
CA GLU A 9 -10.68 32.12 -10.66
C GLU A 9 -9.93 30.79 -10.75
N LEU A 10 -10.40 29.74 -10.06
CA LEU A 10 -9.83 28.39 -10.15
C LEU A 10 -9.89 27.83 -11.58
N ALA A 11 -11.04 27.92 -12.24
CA ALA A 11 -11.21 27.46 -13.62
C ALA A 11 -10.29 28.19 -14.62
N TYR A 12 -10.02 29.48 -14.37
CA TYR A 12 -9.09 30.27 -15.17
C TYR A 12 -7.65 29.73 -15.07
N TYR A 13 -7.19 29.45 -13.85
CA TYR A 13 -5.84 28.91 -13.63
C TYR A 13 -5.68 27.46 -14.12
N LEU A 14 -6.74 26.64 -14.05
CA LEU A 14 -6.74 25.26 -14.55
C LEU A 14 -6.91 25.13 -16.08
N ARG A 15 -6.93 26.23 -16.84
CA ARG A 15 -7.12 26.21 -18.30
C ARG A 15 -6.03 25.43 -19.06
N GLN A 16 -4.86 25.27 -18.44
CA GLN A 16 -3.75 24.51 -19.00
C GLN A 16 -4.06 23.00 -19.08
N LEU A 17 -4.91 22.48 -18.18
CA LEU A 17 -5.28 21.07 -18.14
C LEU A 17 -6.29 20.68 -19.25
N PRO A 18 -6.31 19.39 -19.65
CA PRO A 18 -7.36 18.85 -20.50
C PRO A 18 -8.76 19.08 -19.89
N LYS A 19 -9.75 19.37 -20.75
CA LYS A 19 -11.16 19.56 -20.36
C LYS A 19 -11.69 18.51 -19.35
N PRO A 20 -11.50 17.19 -19.55
CA PRO A 20 -12.06 16.19 -18.63
C PRO A 20 -11.46 16.28 -17.22
N VAL A 21 -10.15 16.50 -17.12
CA VAL A 21 -9.43 16.62 -15.84
C VAL A 21 -9.83 17.90 -15.12
N ARG A 22 -9.95 19.00 -15.87
CA ARG A 22 -10.41 20.27 -15.31
C ARG A 22 -11.81 20.16 -14.72
N GLU A 23 -12.75 19.48 -15.39
CA GLU A 23 -14.11 19.34 -14.84
C GLU A 23 -14.15 18.47 -13.58
N ASP A 24 -13.35 17.41 -13.52
CA ASP A 24 -13.22 16.54 -12.33
C ASP A 24 -12.71 17.31 -11.10
N ILE A 25 -11.66 18.13 -11.30
CA ILE A 25 -11.15 19.02 -10.26
C ILE A 25 -12.23 20.03 -9.85
N MET A 26 -12.91 20.65 -10.82
CA MET A 26 -13.96 21.64 -10.55
C MET A 26 -15.16 21.04 -9.78
N GLU A 27 -15.52 19.78 -10.04
CA GLU A 27 -16.56 19.05 -9.32
C GLU A 27 -16.15 18.79 -7.87
N THR A 28 -14.91 18.35 -7.64
CA THR A 28 -14.35 18.14 -6.30
C THR A 28 -14.46 19.40 -5.42
N TYR A 29 -14.08 20.56 -5.95
CA TYR A 29 -14.19 21.82 -5.20
C TYR A 29 -15.65 22.28 -5.03
N ARG A 30 -16.54 22.04 -6.00
CA ARG A 30 -17.99 22.30 -5.81
C ARG A 30 -18.55 21.48 -4.65
N ASP A 31 -18.16 20.22 -4.51
CA ASP A 31 -18.63 19.36 -3.43
C ASP A 31 -18.09 19.79 -2.07
N GLN A 32 -16.86 20.29 -1.99
CA GLN A 32 -16.34 20.88 -0.75
C GLN A 32 -17.15 22.10 -0.29
N PHE A 33 -17.58 22.96 -1.22
CA PHE A 33 -18.48 24.07 -0.88
C PHE A 33 -19.85 23.59 -0.39
N LYS A 34 -20.44 22.55 -1.02
CA LYS A 34 -21.70 21.95 -0.55
C LYS A 34 -21.57 21.35 0.85
N ILE A 35 -20.48 20.64 1.13
CA ILE A 35 -20.22 20.05 2.45
C ILE A 35 -20.09 21.16 3.51
N GLY A 36 -19.35 22.23 3.21
CA GLY A 36 -19.22 23.37 4.11
C GLY A 36 -20.55 24.09 4.38
N GLU A 37 -21.43 24.17 3.38
CA GLU A 37 -22.78 24.71 3.53
C GLU A 37 -23.64 23.82 4.45
N ILE A 38 -23.57 22.49 4.30
CA ILE A 38 -24.26 21.53 5.18
C ILE A 38 -23.75 21.63 6.62
N GLU A 39 -22.45 21.88 6.82
CA GLU A 39 -21.85 22.12 8.14
C GLU A 39 -22.22 23.49 8.75
N GLY A 40 -22.99 24.32 8.04
CA GLY A 40 -23.43 25.64 8.50
C GLY A 40 -22.35 26.71 8.43
N ARG A 41 -21.29 26.51 7.63
CA ARG A 41 -20.22 27.51 7.42
C ARG A 41 -20.64 28.50 6.34
N SER A 42 -20.21 29.76 6.48
CA SER A 42 -20.43 30.75 5.43
C SER A 42 -19.53 30.47 4.22
N GLU A 43 -19.96 30.86 3.01
CA GLU A 43 -19.13 30.74 1.80
C GLU A 43 -17.76 31.41 1.95
N GLU A 44 -17.71 32.50 2.71
CA GLU A 44 -16.50 33.29 2.95
C GLU A 44 -15.52 32.54 3.84
N ASP A 45 -16.01 31.85 4.87
CA ASP A 45 -15.20 30.98 5.74
C ASP A 45 -14.64 29.78 4.97
N ILE A 46 -15.44 29.19 4.08
CA ILE A 46 -14.99 28.09 3.22
C ILE A 46 -13.88 28.58 2.28
N CYS A 47 -14.02 29.77 1.67
CA CYS A 47 -12.95 30.35 0.85
C CYS A 47 -11.67 30.60 1.64
N LEU A 48 -11.77 31.05 2.90
CA LEU A 48 -10.59 31.23 3.76
C LEU A 48 -9.91 29.91 4.09
N LEU A 49 -10.68 28.85 4.30
CA LEU A 49 -10.19 27.51 4.61
C LEU A 49 -9.52 26.83 3.40
N LEU A 50 -10.07 27.04 2.20
CA LEU A 50 -9.51 26.54 0.94
C LEU A 50 -8.26 27.33 0.50
N GLY A 51 -8.14 28.59 0.92
CA GLY A 51 -7.01 29.45 0.60
C GLY A 51 -7.16 30.18 -0.73
N ARG A 52 -6.03 30.58 -1.34
CA ARG A 52 -6.04 31.37 -2.59
C ARG A 52 -6.30 30.47 -3.80
N PRO A 53 -7.25 30.80 -4.70
CA PRO A 53 -7.55 30.00 -5.89
C PRO A 53 -6.33 29.69 -6.75
N GLN A 54 -5.39 30.65 -6.85
CA GLN A 54 -4.14 30.47 -7.58
C GLN A 54 -3.24 29.39 -6.96
N ALA A 55 -3.08 29.37 -5.64
CA ALA A 55 -2.25 28.39 -4.94
C ALA A 55 -2.86 26.98 -5.01
N VAL A 56 -4.19 26.91 -4.95
CA VAL A 56 -4.95 25.67 -5.16
C VAL A 56 -4.72 25.15 -6.58
N ALA A 57 -4.87 26.01 -7.59
CA ALA A 57 -4.64 25.63 -8.98
C ALA A 57 -3.20 25.17 -9.25
N GLU A 58 -2.20 25.83 -8.65
CA GLU A 58 -0.79 25.44 -8.78
C GLU A 58 -0.52 24.04 -8.22
N LYS A 59 -1.13 23.73 -7.07
CA LYS A 59 -1.06 22.39 -6.47
C LYS A 59 -1.69 21.34 -7.40
N GLU A 60 -2.88 21.62 -7.94
CA GLU A 60 -3.55 20.69 -8.87
C GLU A 60 -2.77 20.52 -10.18
N LEU A 61 -2.20 21.60 -10.72
CA LEU A 61 -1.33 21.55 -11.90
C LEU A 61 -0.07 20.71 -11.67
N ALA A 62 0.52 20.78 -10.48
CA ALA A 62 1.67 19.97 -10.11
C ALA A 62 1.31 18.48 -9.96
N ILE A 63 0.12 18.16 -9.43
CA ILE A 63 -0.39 16.79 -9.32
C ILE A 63 -0.67 16.20 -10.70
N HIS A 64 -1.23 17.00 -11.61
CA HIS A 64 -1.62 16.61 -12.97
C HIS A 64 -0.59 17.00 -14.04
N ALA A 65 0.68 17.16 -13.65
CA ALA A 65 1.74 17.63 -14.54
C ALA A 65 2.02 16.67 -15.72
N ASP A 66 1.75 15.38 -15.54
CA ASP A 66 1.86 14.34 -16.56
C ASP A 66 0.85 14.52 -17.72
N GLN A 67 -0.28 15.17 -17.46
CA GLN A 67 -1.40 15.35 -18.38
C GLN A 67 -1.35 16.68 -19.16
N LEU A 68 -0.41 17.57 -18.81
CA LEU A 68 -0.22 18.85 -19.49
C LEU A 68 0.28 18.70 -20.93
N ASN A 69 1.01 17.62 -21.24
CA ASN A 69 1.54 17.33 -22.57
C ASN A 69 0.51 16.75 -23.55
N TYR A 70 -0.73 16.51 -23.13
CA TYR A 70 -1.79 15.95 -23.98
C TYR A 70 -2.54 17.01 -24.81
N ARG A 71 -1.85 18.08 -25.23
CA ARG A 71 -2.44 19.15 -26.04
C ARG A 71 -2.08 18.97 -27.51
N GLN A 72 -3.15 18.79 -28.30
CA GLN A 72 -3.29 18.80 -29.76
C GLN A 72 -3.15 17.46 -30.48
N GLU A 73 -4.31 16.90 -30.79
CA GLU A 73 -4.65 16.47 -32.16
C GLU A 73 -6.19 16.52 -32.27
N GLU A 74 -6.72 17.64 -32.77
CA GLU A 74 -8.08 17.67 -33.35
C GLU A 74 -7.97 17.11 -34.78
N PRO A 75 -8.74 16.08 -35.17
CA PRO A 75 -8.59 15.47 -36.49
C PRO A 75 -9.40 16.22 -37.54
N ASP A 76 -8.70 16.75 -38.54
CA ASP A 76 -9.27 17.09 -39.84
C ASP A 76 -9.68 15.80 -40.59
N ALA A 77 -10.75 15.93 -41.38
CA ALA A 77 -11.42 14.86 -42.09
C ALA A 77 -10.55 14.17 -43.17
N ASP A 78 -10.95 12.94 -43.49
CA ASP A 78 -10.47 12.05 -44.56
C ASP A 78 -9.18 11.24 -44.31
N ASP A 79 -9.33 10.07 -43.65
CA ASP A 79 -8.91 8.79 -44.24
C ASP A 79 -9.55 7.60 -43.50
N PHE A 80 -10.02 6.63 -44.26
CA PHE A 80 -10.79 5.49 -43.79
C PHE A 80 -9.87 4.30 -43.48
N SER A 81 -9.92 3.85 -42.21
CA SER A 81 -9.80 2.44 -41.76
C SER A 81 -8.46 1.95 -41.16
N MET A 82 -8.64 1.29 -40.01
CA MET A 82 -7.73 0.41 -39.26
C MET A 82 -6.66 1.05 -38.38
N GLY A 83 -7.09 1.44 -37.17
CA GLY A 83 -6.20 1.72 -36.05
C GLY A 83 -6.89 2.42 -34.89
N ALA A 84 -8.11 2.00 -34.53
CA ALA A 84 -8.89 2.65 -33.48
C ALA A 84 -8.36 2.31 -32.08
N GLU A 85 -7.24 2.93 -31.68
CA GLU A 85 -6.89 3.06 -30.27
C GLU A 85 -7.72 4.19 -29.66
N HIS A 86 -8.97 3.85 -29.34
CA HIS A 86 -9.80 4.65 -28.45
C HIS A 86 -9.01 4.99 -27.17
N PRO A 87 -8.87 6.26 -26.77
CA PRO A 87 -8.43 6.58 -25.43
C PRO A 87 -9.61 6.21 -24.52
N ARG A 88 -9.57 4.97 -24.04
CA ARG A 88 -10.56 4.40 -23.12
C ARG A 88 -10.66 5.32 -21.92
N GLN A 89 -11.79 6.01 -21.84
CA GLN A 89 -12.41 6.44 -20.61
C GLN A 89 -12.14 5.37 -19.55
N LYS A 90 -11.26 5.68 -18.60
CA LYS A 90 -10.81 4.75 -17.57
C LYS A 90 -11.94 4.59 -16.55
N GLN A 91 -13.02 3.91 -16.95
CA GLN A 91 -13.76 3.08 -16.03
C GLN A 91 -12.76 2.06 -15.53
N THR A 92 -12.07 2.38 -14.44
CA THR A 92 -11.31 1.41 -13.70
C THR A 92 -12.31 0.33 -13.32
N ASN A 93 -12.29 -0.78 -14.05
CA ASN A 93 -13.07 -1.95 -13.71
C ASN A 93 -12.74 -2.24 -12.26
N VAL A 94 -13.69 -2.00 -11.36
CA VAL A 94 -13.47 -2.15 -9.92
C VAL A 94 -13.02 -3.60 -9.65
N GLY A 95 -13.49 -4.56 -10.45
CA GLY A 95 -13.00 -5.94 -10.45
C GLY A 95 -11.54 -6.11 -10.89
N LEU A 96 -11.03 -5.32 -11.85
CA LEU A 96 -9.61 -5.33 -12.23
C LEU A 96 -8.76 -4.70 -11.12
N LEU A 97 -9.23 -3.62 -10.49
CA LEU A 97 -8.55 -2.98 -9.37
C LEU A 97 -8.50 -3.91 -8.15
N ILE A 98 -9.62 -4.54 -7.80
CA ILE A 98 -9.71 -5.58 -6.76
C ILE A 98 -8.79 -6.74 -7.10
N GLY A 99 -8.75 -7.17 -8.36
CA GLY A 99 -7.89 -8.25 -8.83
C GLY A 99 -6.41 -7.93 -8.64
N VAL A 100 -5.99 -6.70 -8.96
CA VAL A 100 -4.61 -6.25 -8.77
C VAL A 100 -4.26 -6.16 -7.28
N ILE A 101 -5.16 -5.68 -6.43
CA ILE A 101 -4.95 -5.62 -4.98
C ILE A 101 -4.83 -7.02 -4.37
N ILE A 102 -5.74 -7.94 -4.72
CA ILE A 102 -5.71 -9.32 -4.23
C ILE A 102 -4.48 -10.06 -4.75
N PHE A 103 -4.13 -9.88 -6.02
CA PHE A 103 -2.92 -10.45 -6.61
C PHE A 103 -1.67 -9.93 -5.88
N ASN A 104 -1.58 -8.62 -5.63
CA ASN A 104 -0.48 -8.04 -4.88
C ASN A 104 -0.44 -8.54 -3.42
N LEU A 105 -1.59 -8.63 -2.74
CA LEU A 105 -1.68 -9.17 -1.39
C LEU A 105 -1.18 -10.62 -1.32
N ILE A 106 -1.57 -11.46 -2.28
CA ILE A 106 -1.15 -12.86 -2.31
C ILE A 106 0.32 -13.01 -2.70
N PHE A 107 0.80 -12.29 -3.72
CA PHE A 107 2.18 -12.45 -4.20
C PHE A 107 3.22 -11.72 -3.37
N VAL A 108 2.86 -10.63 -2.69
CA VAL A 108 3.80 -9.81 -1.90
C VAL A 108 3.62 -10.07 -0.41
N VAL A 109 2.40 -9.92 0.10
CA VAL A 109 2.13 -10.09 1.54
C VAL A 109 2.08 -11.57 1.92
N GLY A 110 1.61 -12.45 1.03
CA GLY A 110 1.55 -13.90 1.25
C GLY A 110 2.91 -14.50 1.65
N PRO A 111 3.98 -14.35 0.84
CA PRO A 111 5.31 -14.84 1.20
C PRO A 111 5.86 -14.20 2.49
N ALA A 112 5.63 -12.90 2.70
CA ALA A 112 6.09 -12.22 3.90
C ALA A 112 5.46 -12.80 5.17
N VAL A 113 4.15 -13.05 5.13
CA VAL A 113 3.40 -13.69 6.21
C VAL A 113 3.83 -15.15 6.39
N GLY A 114 4.04 -15.87 5.30
CA GLY A 114 4.55 -17.25 5.32
C GLY A 114 5.89 -17.37 6.03
N ILE A 115 6.83 -16.47 5.77
CA ILE A 115 8.12 -16.41 6.48
C ILE A 115 7.92 -16.11 7.97
N GLY A 116 6.97 -15.26 8.33
CA GLY A 116 6.62 -15.01 9.73
C GLY A 116 6.15 -16.28 10.45
N PHE A 117 5.22 -17.01 9.83
CA PHE A 117 4.69 -18.26 10.41
C PHE A 117 5.74 -19.38 10.49
N THR A 118 6.65 -19.50 9.52
CA THR A 118 7.71 -20.52 9.59
C THR A 118 8.68 -20.25 10.74
N ILE A 119 9.03 -18.98 11.00
CA ILE A 119 9.83 -18.59 12.16
C ILE A 119 9.14 -18.99 13.46
N ILE A 120 7.85 -18.68 13.59
CA ILE A 120 7.04 -19.07 14.76
C ILE A 120 7.05 -20.61 14.91
N GLY A 121 6.85 -21.35 13.82
CA GLY A 121 6.90 -22.81 13.82
C GLY A 121 8.23 -23.36 14.32
N PHE A 122 9.35 -22.77 13.90
CA PHE A 122 10.67 -23.19 14.39
C PHE A 122 10.89 -22.89 15.87
N TRP A 123 10.37 -21.77 16.38
CA TRP A 123 10.39 -21.47 17.81
C TRP A 123 9.56 -22.49 18.61
N ILE A 124 8.36 -22.81 18.15
CA ILE A 124 7.50 -23.83 18.77
C ILE A 124 8.21 -25.18 18.77
N ALA A 125 8.78 -25.60 17.65
CA ALA A 125 9.53 -26.86 17.56
C ALA A 125 10.69 -26.90 18.57
N SER A 126 11.42 -25.80 18.73
CA SER A 126 12.49 -25.67 19.72
C SER A 126 11.99 -25.89 21.15
N ILE A 127 10.86 -25.27 21.51
CA ILE A 127 10.24 -25.40 22.83
C ILE A 127 9.75 -26.83 23.06
N VAL A 128 9.14 -27.45 22.05
CA VAL A 128 8.68 -28.85 22.13
C VAL A 128 9.86 -29.79 22.35
N LEU A 129 10.96 -29.62 21.61
CA LEU A 129 12.19 -30.41 21.80
C LEU A 129 12.76 -30.26 23.23
N MET A 130 12.72 -29.04 23.79
CA MET A 130 13.12 -28.78 25.17
C MET A 130 12.16 -29.38 26.20
N ALA A 131 10.86 -29.48 25.88
CA ALA A 131 9.85 -30.05 26.76
C ALA A 131 9.82 -31.59 26.73
N THR A 132 10.33 -32.22 25.66
CA THR A 132 10.45 -33.68 25.52
C THR A 132 10.94 -34.42 26.78
N PRO A 133 12.03 -34.02 27.46
CA PRO A 133 12.44 -34.68 28.71
C PRO A 133 11.40 -34.63 29.82
N LEU A 134 10.61 -33.55 29.94
CA LEU A 134 9.56 -33.45 30.96
C LEU A 134 8.45 -34.49 30.73
N PHE A 135 8.05 -34.69 29.48
CA PHE A 135 7.10 -35.73 29.10
C PHE A 135 7.68 -37.15 29.26
N GLY A 136 8.97 -37.32 28.98
CA GLY A 136 9.67 -38.60 29.15
C GLY A 136 9.71 -39.09 30.60
N ILE A 137 9.84 -38.16 31.56
CA ILE A 137 9.78 -38.45 33.01
C ILE A 137 8.39 -38.93 33.42
N TRP A 138 7.34 -38.29 32.90
CA TRP A 138 5.95 -38.62 33.21
C TRP A 138 5.53 -40.01 32.70
N GLN A 139 6.00 -40.40 31.51
CA GLN A 139 5.65 -41.67 30.85
C GLN A 139 6.49 -42.88 31.31
N THR A 140 7.29 -42.79 32.38
CA THR A 140 8.08 -43.93 32.92
C THR A 140 9.21 -44.42 31.97
N TYR A 141 9.62 -43.65 30.95
CA TYR A 141 10.74 -44.02 30.06
C TYR A 141 12.13 -43.97 30.74
N LEU A 142 12.21 -43.45 31.96
CA LEU A 142 13.47 -43.24 32.68
C LEU A 142 14.13 -44.53 33.20
N TYR A 143 13.41 -45.65 33.27
CA TYR A 143 13.92 -46.85 33.93
C TYR A 143 14.90 -47.68 33.08
N THR A 144 15.04 -47.36 31.79
CA THR A 144 15.97 -48.06 30.88
C THR A 144 17.15 -47.15 30.52
N PHE A 145 18.35 -47.57 30.92
CA PHE A 145 19.62 -46.84 30.79
C PHE A 145 19.83 -46.10 29.44
N PRO A 146 19.55 -46.67 28.25
CA PRO A 146 19.72 -45.97 26.98
C PRO A 146 18.75 -44.78 26.75
N HIS A 147 17.56 -44.76 27.35
CA HIS A 147 16.58 -43.68 27.10
C HIS A 147 17.00 -42.35 27.73
N ILE A 148 17.74 -42.38 28.85
CA ILE A 148 18.22 -41.16 29.53
C ILE A 148 19.18 -40.36 28.63
N PHE A 149 20.07 -41.06 27.91
CA PHE A 149 20.99 -40.43 26.95
C PHE A 149 20.24 -39.74 25.81
N ILE A 150 19.20 -40.38 25.28
CA ILE A 150 18.37 -39.82 24.22
C ILE A 150 17.64 -38.57 24.70
N LEU A 151 17.09 -38.57 25.93
CA LEU A 151 16.40 -37.40 26.48
C LEU A 151 17.35 -36.20 26.67
N ILE A 152 18.55 -36.44 27.21
CA ILE A 152 19.58 -35.39 27.38
C ILE A 152 20.05 -34.87 26.02
N ALA A 153 20.28 -35.76 25.06
CA ALA A 153 20.67 -35.38 23.70
C ALA A 153 19.59 -34.56 22.99
N THR A 154 18.31 -34.94 23.14
CA THR A 154 17.17 -34.23 22.54
C THR A 154 16.99 -32.84 23.16
N PHE A 155 17.18 -32.72 24.47
CA PHE A 155 17.18 -31.43 25.17
C PHE A 155 18.32 -30.51 24.71
N GLY A 156 19.54 -31.05 24.63
CA GLY A 156 20.71 -30.34 24.12
C GLY A 156 20.52 -29.91 22.65
N LEU A 157 19.91 -30.77 21.83
CA LEU A 157 19.55 -30.45 20.46
C LEU A 157 18.51 -29.32 20.39
N GLY A 158 17.51 -29.33 21.28
CA GLY A 158 16.54 -28.24 21.41
C GLY A 158 17.19 -26.89 21.76
N LEU A 159 18.18 -26.89 22.66
CA LEU A 159 18.97 -25.68 22.98
C LEU A 159 19.77 -25.17 21.78
N LEU A 160 20.48 -26.05 21.09
CA LEU A 160 21.24 -25.69 19.87
C LEU A 160 20.32 -25.15 18.77
N TRP A 161 19.15 -25.79 18.59
CA TRP A 161 18.13 -25.36 17.63
C TRP A 161 17.60 -23.96 17.96
N SER A 162 17.37 -23.67 19.25
CA SER A 162 16.94 -22.34 19.72
C SER A 162 17.95 -21.25 19.36
N VAL A 163 19.24 -21.53 19.54
CA VAL A 163 20.31 -20.59 19.18
C VAL A 163 20.32 -20.36 17.66
N GLY A 164 20.18 -21.41 16.86
CA GLY A 164 20.03 -21.29 15.40
C GLY A 164 18.85 -20.38 15.00
N ASN A 165 17.69 -20.58 15.65
CA ASN A 165 16.49 -19.77 15.40
C ASN A 165 16.65 -18.30 15.79
N TYR A 166 17.45 -17.98 16.81
CA TYR A 166 17.75 -16.59 17.16
C TYR A 166 18.45 -15.86 16.00
N TYR A 167 19.48 -16.48 15.40
CA TYR A 167 20.16 -15.91 14.25
C TYR A 167 19.26 -15.84 13.01
N LEU A 168 18.43 -16.86 12.79
CA LEU A 168 17.46 -16.88 11.69
C LEU A 168 16.44 -15.75 11.82
N THR A 169 15.93 -15.52 13.03
CA THR A 169 14.99 -14.42 13.32
C THR A 169 15.66 -13.07 13.09
N LYS A 170 16.90 -12.89 13.54
CA LYS A 170 17.68 -11.67 13.31
C LYS A 170 17.91 -11.39 11.82
N LEU A 171 18.26 -12.43 11.05
CA LEU A 171 18.42 -12.35 9.61
C LEU A 171 17.11 -11.94 8.92
N SER A 172 15.99 -12.57 9.29
CA SER A 172 14.69 -12.24 8.71
C SER A 172 14.28 -10.80 9.01
N VAL A 173 14.42 -10.31 10.25
CA VAL A 173 14.13 -8.91 10.59
C VAL A 173 15.03 -7.95 9.81
N TRP A 174 16.31 -8.28 9.64
CA TRP A 174 17.24 -7.49 8.84
C TRP A 174 16.85 -7.43 7.36
N LEU A 175 16.48 -8.58 6.76
CA LEU A 175 15.99 -8.66 5.38
C LEU A 175 14.70 -7.86 5.18
N THR A 176 13.73 -8.02 6.06
CA THR A 176 12.46 -7.28 6.01
C THR A 176 12.67 -5.77 6.17
N GLY A 177 13.52 -5.35 7.12
CA GLY A 177 13.88 -3.94 7.28
C GLY A 177 14.58 -3.37 6.05
N ARG A 178 15.46 -4.16 5.41
CA ARG A 178 16.13 -3.77 4.16
C ARG A 178 15.14 -3.64 3.00
N TYR A 179 14.17 -4.55 2.89
CA TYR A 179 13.11 -4.50 1.89
C TYR A 179 12.24 -3.24 2.04
N ILE A 180 11.77 -2.95 3.26
CA ILE A 180 10.95 -1.75 3.53
C ILE A 180 11.73 -0.46 3.22
N ASN A 181 13.00 -0.40 3.62
CA ASN A 181 13.85 0.76 3.33
C ASN A 181 14.12 0.93 1.84
N LEU A 182 14.27 -0.16 1.08
CA LEU A 182 14.42 -0.11 -0.38
C LEU A 182 13.15 0.47 -1.02
N MET A 183 11.99 -0.01 -0.61
CA MET A 183 10.71 0.47 -1.12
C MET A 183 10.48 1.96 -0.79
N GLY A 184 10.80 2.38 0.44
CA GLY A 184 10.69 3.78 0.86
C GLY A 184 11.64 4.72 0.12
N ARG A 185 12.80 4.23 -0.34
CA ARG A 185 13.71 5.00 -1.21
C ARG A 185 13.18 5.18 -2.62
N ILE A 186 12.47 4.18 -3.16
CA ILE A 186 11.87 4.26 -4.49
C ILE A 186 10.68 5.22 -4.50
N VAL A 187 9.90 5.29 -3.42
CA VAL A 187 8.74 6.19 -3.32
C VAL A 187 9.14 7.66 -3.08
N LYS A 188 10.32 7.90 -2.47
CA LYS A 188 10.85 9.26 -2.22
C LYS A 188 11.85 9.73 -3.27
N GLY A 189 12.10 8.93 -4.31
CA GLY A 189 13.00 9.21 -5.42
C GLY A 189 12.25 9.71 -6.62
#